data_AF-A0A3P8INT7-F1
#
_entry.id   AF-A0A3P8INT7-F1
#
_cell.length_a   1.000
_cell.length_b   1.000
_cell.length_c   1.000
_cell.angle_alpha   90.00
_cell.angle_beta   90.00
_cell.angle_gamma   90.00
#
_symmetry.space_group_name_H-M   'P 1'
#
loop_
_entity.id
_entity.type
_entity.pdbx_description
1 polymer ?
#
loop_
_entity_poly.entity_id
_entity_poly.type
_entity_poly.pdbx_seq_one_letter_code
_entity_poly.pdbx_strand_id
1 'polypeptide(L)'
;MATTFINKSVDESTLLDLKHLLIEANQRVPEFLVELASATEHELEMGGEVGCAYCGGLGHRITHCPKLEAMQNKAAGNLGRKDFLSSADY
;
A
#
# COMPACT_ATOMS: atom_id res chain seq x y z
N MET A 1 -20.92 1.41 15.84
CA MET A 1 -20.01 0.26 15.83
C MET A 1 -19.66 -0.05 14.38
N ALA A 2 -18.38 -0.22 14.06
CA ALA A 2 -17.92 -0.61 12.72
C ALA A 2 -17.54 -2.10 12.75
N THR A 3 -17.85 -2.83 11.68
CA THR A 3 -17.52 -4.24 11.53
C THR A 3 -16.84 -4.41 10.18
N THR A 4 -15.63 -4.99 10.20
CA THR A 4 -14.81 -5.19 9.01
C THR A 4 -14.58 -6.67 8.81
N PHE A 5 -14.80 -7.18 7.59
CA PHE A 5 -14.50 -8.56 7.24
C PHE A 5 -13.15 -8.61 6.50
N ILE A 6 -12.26 -9.50 6.93
CA ILE A 6 -10.90 -9.60 6.40
C ILE A 6 -10.71 -11.01 5.85
N ASN A 7 -10.08 -11.11 4.68
CA ASN A 7 -9.78 -12.37 4.03
C ASN A 7 -8.28 -12.55 3.81
N LYS A 8 -7.86 -13.74 3.36
CA LYS A 8 -6.46 -14.06 3.06
C LYS A 8 -5.93 -13.45 1.76
N SER A 9 -6.78 -12.81 0.95
CA SER A 9 -6.37 -12.16 -0.30
C SER A 9 -6.05 -10.67 -0.11
N VAL A 10 -6.26 -10.12 1.09
CA VAL A 10 -5.82 -8.76 1.43
C VAL A 10 -4.31 -8.75 1.50
N ASP A 11 -3.70 -7.73 0.92
CA ASP A 11 -2.27 -7.51 0.99
C ASP A 11 -1.81 -7.14 2.41
N GLU A 12 -0.58 -7.53 2.72
CA GLU A 12 0.01 -7.29 4.04
C GLU A 12 0.11 -5.79 4.36
N SER A 13 0.37 -4.94 3.36
CA SER A 13 0.47 -3.49 3.56
C SER A 13 -0.83 -2.86 4.08
N THR A 14 -1.97 -3.33 3.56
CA THR A 14 -3.30 -2.89 4.00
C THR A 14 -3.62 -3.39 5.41
N LEU A 15 -3.17 -4.59 5.78
CA LEU A 15 -3.34 -5.11 7.14
C LEU A 15 -2.50 -4.32 8.16
N LEU A 16 -1.29 -3.92 7.77
CA LEU A 16 -0.45 -3.03 8.57
C LEU A 16 -1.07 -1.63 8.70
N ASP A 17 -1.61 -1.07 7.63
CA ASP A 17 -2.37 0.20 7.68
C ASP A 17 -3.52 0.09 8.68
N LEU A 18 -4.30 -1.00 8.62
CA LEU A 18 -5.41 -1.23 9.54
C LEU A 18 -4.95 -1.36 10.99
N LYS A 19 -3.86 -2.08 11.26
CA LYS A 19 -3.26 -2.21 12.60
C LYS A 19 -2.95 -0.83 13.19
N HIS A 20 -2.27 0.03 12.44
CA HIS A 20 -1.90 1.37 12.89
C HIS A 20 -3.13 2.26 13.11
N LEU A 21 -4.13 2.21 12.21
CA LEU A 21 -5.39 2.95 12.38
C LEU A 21 -6.12 2.54 13.67
N LEU A 22 -6.16 1.24 14.00
CA LEU A 22 -6.77 0.76 15.23
C LEU A 22 -6.02 1.26 16.47
N ILE A 23 -4.69 1.30 16.43
CA ILE A 23 -3.85 1.81 17.53
C ILE A 23 -4.09 3.32 17.74
N GLU A 24 -4.05 4.13 16.68
CA GLU A 24 -4.29 5.57 16.73
C GLU A 24 -5.70 5.90 17.24
N ALA A 25 -6.70 5.11 16.81
CA ALA A 25 -8.08 5.25 17.26
C ALA A 25 -8.32 4.69 18.68
N ASN A 26 -7.29 4.17 19.36
CA ASN A 26 -7.38 3.53 20.67
C ASN A 26 -8.38 2.36 20.70
N GLN A 27 -8.49 1.64 19.58
CA GLN A 27 -9.34 0.47 19.43
C GLN A 27 -8.56 -0.81 19.74
N ARG A 28 -9.29 -1.86 20.15
CA ARG A 28 -8.67 -3.16 20.43
C ARG A 28 -8.16 -3.78 19.12
N VAL A 29 -6.86 -4.03 19.04
CA VAL A 29 -6.22 -4.71 17.91
C VAL A 29 -6.42 -6.23 18.06
N PRO A 30 -6.99 -6.91 17.04
CA PRO A 30 -7.07 -8.37 17.01
C PRO A 30 -5.68 -9.04 17.02
N GLU A 31 -5.56 -10.20 17.67
CA GLU A 31 -4.28 -10.91 17.87
C GLU A 31 -3.52 -11.18 16.56
N PHE A 32 -4.23 -11.59 15.50
CA PHE A 32 -3.61 -11.84 14.19
C PHE A 32 -2.98 -10.58 13.56
N LEU A 33 -3.46 -9.37 13.91
CA LEU A 33 -2.85 -8.11 13.47
C LEU A 33 -1.67 -7.71 14.37
N VAL A 34 -1.68 -8.13 15.64
CA VAL A 34 -0.55 -7.92 16.55
C VAL A 34 0.65 -8.76 16.14
N GLU A 35 0.40 -10.03 15.80
CA GLU A 35 1.39 -10.98 15.29
C GLU A 35 1.95 -10.61 13.92
N LEU A 36 1.23 -9.75 13.19
CA LEU A 36 1.72 -9.13 11.95
C LEU A 36 2.84 -8.15 12.32
N ALA A 37 4.03 -8.70 12.57
CA ALA A 37 5.26 -7.97 12.69
C ALA A 37 5.78 -7.74 11.28
N SER A 38 5.66 -6.50 10.79
CA SER A 38 6.35 -6.15 9.56
C SER A 38 7.85 -6.28 9.83
N ALA A 39 8.60 -7.00 8.99
CA ALA A 39 10.05 -6.87 8.96
C ALA A 39 10.50 -5.40 8.81
N THR A 40 9.57 -4.56 8.34
CA THR A 40 9.68 -3.13 8.10
C THR A 40 9.18 -2.27 9.28
N GLU A 41 8.59 -2.79 10.37
CA GLU A 41 8.08 -1.93 11.48
C GLU A 41 9.21 -1.10 12.11
N HIS A 42 10.38 -1.72 12.32
CA HIS A 42 11.59 -1.03 12.78
C HIS A 42 12.17 -0.08 11.72
N GLU A 43 11.98 -0.37 10.43
CA GLU A 43 12.39 0.51 9.32
C GLU A 43 11.39 1.65 9.08
N LEU A 44 10.13 1.48 9.49
CA LEU A 44 9.06 2.47 9.48
C LEU A 44 9.24 3.51 10.60
N GLU A 45 10.02 3.21 11.64
CA GLU A 45 10.37 4.15 12.71
C GLU A 45 11.68 4.92 12.48
N MET A 46 12.55 4.44 11.58
CA MET A 46 13.82 5.13 11.29
C MET A 46 13.58 6.49 10.63
N GLY A 47 13.96 7.58 11.34
CA GLY A 47 13.95 8.95 10.81
C GLY A 47 12.76 9.82 11.24
N GLY A 48 11.85 9.33 12.08
CA GLY A 48 10.74 10.12 12.64
C GLY A 48 9.54 10.31 11.72
N GLU A 49 9.59 9.81 10.48
CA GLU A 49 8.45 9.70 9.57
C GLU A 49 7.90 8.27 9.59
N VAL A 50 6.65 8.08 10.02
CA VAL A 50 5.95 6.79 10.02
C VAL A 50 5.11 6.70 8.75
N GLY A 51 5.32 5.65 7.95
CA GLY A 51 4.53 5.39 6.74
C GLY A 51 5.11 5.97 5.43
N CYS A 52 4.22 6.17 4.45
CA CYS A 52 4.50 6.51 3.07
C CYS A 52 4.22 7.99 2.79
N ALA A 53 5.27 8.77 2.50
CA ALA A 53 5.17 10.20 2.18
C ALA A 53 4.37 10.53 0.90
N TYR A 54 4.13 9.55 0.02
CA TYR A 54 3.41 9.77 -1.25
C TYR A 54 1.89 9.65 -1.11
N CYS A 55 1.41 8.60 -0.43
CA CYS A 55 -0.03 8.33 -0.31
C CYS A 55 -0.57 8.51 1.11
N GLY A 56 0.29 8.67 2.12
CA GLY A 56 -0.10 8.78 3.52
C GLY A 56 -0.46 7.45 4.19
N GLY A 57 -0.18 6.29 3.57
CA GLY A 57 -0.35 4.98 4.20
C GLY A 57 0.66 4.76 5.32
N LEU A 58 0.28 4.03 6.38
CA LEU A 58 1.06 3.84 7.60
C LEU A 58 1.86 2.52 7.61
N GLY A 59 1.49 1.56 6.78
CA GLY A 59 2.01 0.20 6.73
C GLY A 59 3.04 -0.08 5.63
N HIS A 60 3.45 0.93 4.86
CA HIS A 60 4.46 0.80 3.80
C HIS A 60 5.27 2.09 3.62
N ARG A 61 6.42 1.98 2.95
CA ARG A 61 7.26 3.13 2.55
C ARG A 61 6.97 3.56 1.11
N ILE A 62 7.40 4.77 0.73
CA ILE A 62 7.28 5.26 -0.66
C ILE A 62 7.88 4.28 -1.68
N THR A 63 8.95 3.56 -1.29
CA THR A 63 9.62 2.53 -2.10
C THR A 63 8.75 1.32 -2.39
N HIS A 64 7.77 1.02 -1.53
CA HIS A 64 6.82 -0.10 -1.66
C HIS A 64 5.38 0.43 -1.74
N CYS A 65 5.18 1.60 -2.35
CA CYS A 65 3.85 2.21 -2.40
C CYS A 65 2.99 1.55 -3.48
N PRO A 66 1.91 0.82 -3.13
CA PRO A 66 1.08 0.12 -4.11
C PRO A 66 0.38 1.10 -5.08
N LYS A 67 0.10 2.32 -4.61
CA LYS A 67 -0.48 3.38 -5.45
C LYS A 67 0.52 3.85 -6.52
N LEU A 68 1.79 3.99 -6.15
CA LEU A 68 2.85 4.40 -7.07
C LEU A 68 3.15 3.29 -8.09
N GLU A 69 3.25 2.04 -7.64
CA GLU A 69 3.42 0.87 -8.50
C GLU A 69 2.28 0.73 -9.51
N ALA A 70 1.03 0.84 -9.07
CA ALA A 70 -0.14 0.79 -9.95
C ALA A 70 -0.12 1.91 -11.00
N MET A 71 0.36 3.11 -10.65
CA MET A 71 0.50 4.21 -11.60
C MET A 71 1.60 3.95 -12.63
N GLN A 72 2.77 3.46 -12.19
CA GLN A 72 3.87 3.11 -13.09
C GLN A 72 3.49 1.97 -14.04
N ASN A 73 2.82 0.93 -13.54
CA ASN A 73 2.37 -0.20 -14.36
C ASN A 73 1.35 0.23 -15.42
N LYS A 74 0.42 1.14 -15.06
CA LYS A 74 -0.50 1.75 -16.03
C LYS A 74 0.24 2.59 -17.08
N ALA A 75 1.24 3.37 -16.69
CA ALA A 75 2.03 4.15 -17.64
C ALA A 75 2.82 3.26 -18.61
N ALA A 76 3.45 2.19 -18.10
CA ALA A 76 4.18 1.21 -18.91
C ALA A 76 3.26 0.49 -19.91
N GLY A 77 2.04 0.09 -19.49
CA GLY A 77 1.06 -0.52 -20.37
C GLY A 77 0.54 0.39 -21.49
N ASN A 78 0.59 1.71 -21.31
CA ASN A 78 0.19 2.68 -22.33
C ASN A 78 1.29 3.01 -23.35
N LEU A 79 2.57 2.81 -23.01
CA LEU A 79 3.68 3.03 -23.94
C LEU A 79 3.68 2.01 -25.10
N GLY A 80 3.33 0.74 -24.83
CA GLY A 80 3.32 -0.31 -25.86
C GLY A 80 2.16 -0.25 -26.85
N ARG A 81 1.13 0.59 -26.62
CA ARG A 81 -0.09 0.63 -27.44
C ARG A 81 -0.20 1.85 -28.35
N LYS A 82 0.69 2.83 -28.18
CA LYS A 82 0.57 4.15 -28.85
C LYS A 82 1.26 4.22 -30.21
N ASP A 83 2.14 3.27 -30.52
CA ASP A 83 2.97 3.34 -31.73
C ASP A 83 2.43 2.51 -32.92
N PHE A 84 1.40 1.67 -32.72
CA PHE A 84 0.87 0.77 -33.75
C PHE A 84 -0.27 1.33 -34.63
N LEU A 85 -0.74 2.56 -34.38
CA LEU A 85 -1.90 3.13 -35.09
C LEU A 85 -1.57 4.36 -35.96
N SER A 86 -0.30 4.75 -36.12
CA SER A 86 0.07 5.97 -36.84
C SER A 86 0.72 5.75 -38.22
N SER A 87 0.58 4.57 -38.85
CA SER A 87 1.21 4.30 -40.15
C SER A 87 0.31 3.57 -41.14
N ALA A 88 -0.93 4.05 -41.33
CA ALA A 88 -1.80 3.59 -42.40
C ALA A 88 -2.64 4.73 -43.00
N ASP A 89 -2.00 5.82 -43.41
CA ASP A 89 -2.61 6.86 -44.25
C ASP A 89 -1.55 7.45 -45.21
N TYR A 90 -1.22 6.73 -46.30
CA TYR A 90 -0.82 7.30 -47.59
C TYR A 90 -0.94 6.27 -48.71
#